data_AF-A0A968MGK3-F1
#
_entry.id   AF-A0A968MGK3-F1
#
_cell.length_a   1.000
_cell.length_b   1.000
_cell.length_c   1.000
_cell.angle_alpha   90.00
_cell.angle_beta   90.00
_cell.angle_gamma   90.00
#
_symmetry.space_group_name_H-M   'P 1'
#
loop_
_entity.id
_entity.type
_entity.pdbx_description
1 polymer ?
#
loop_
_entity_poly.entity_id
_entity_poly.type
_entity_poly.pdbx_seq_one_letter_code
_entity_poly.pdbx_strand_id
1 'polypeptide(L)'
;MSGENFSYTFNKTSGRLTSMNYFGKEILNDSPTLNVWRAPIDNEVDAWTLGQSHLTNRKPGFGYGPSNNWRVLGLDNMTEKAIDFKILSKSDTLITLEVKTKSEGLVLPRHL
;
A
#
# COMPACT_ATOMS: atom_id res chain seq x y z
N MET A 1 -8.48 -16.81 -12.01
CA MET A 1 -9.29 -17.91 -11.43
C MET A 1 -10.74 -17.62 -11.79
N SER A 2 -11.53 -18.61 -12.19
CA SER A 2 -12.89 -18.38 -12.68
C SER A 2 -13.84 -19.50 -12.24
N GLY A 3 -15.10 -19.13 -12.02
CA GLY A 3 -16.25 -20.01 -11.86
C GLY A 3 -17.38 -19.57 -12.80
N GLU A 4 -18.57 -20.14 -12.65
CA GLU A 4 -19.69 -19.97 -13.58
C GLU A 4 -20.04 -18.50 -13.86
N ASN A 5 -20.07 -17.65 -12.83
CA ASN A 5 -20.47 -16.24 -12.93
C ASN A 5 -19.50 -15.28 -12.24
N PHE A 6 -18.27 -15.72 -11.98
CA PHE A 6 -17.28 -14.88 -11.33
C PHE A 6 -15.87 -15.18 -11.80
N SER A 7 -15.00 -14.17 -11.77
CA SER A 7 -13.58 -14.37 -11.95
C SER A 7 -12.75 -13.40 -11.11
N TYR A 8 -11.58 -13.86 -10.69
CA TYR A 8 -10.58 -13.10 -9.96
C TYR A 8 -9.26 -13.14 -10.72
N THR A 9 -8.64 -11.97 -10.89
CA THR A 9 -7.33 -11.84 -11.54
C THR A 9 -6.32 -11.30 -10.56
N PHE A 10 -5.18 -12.00 -10.44
CA PHE A 10 -4.05 -11.54 -9.64
C PHE A 10 -2.86 -11.25 -10.54
N ASN A 11 -2.18 -10.13 -10.29
CA ASN A 11 -0.87 -9.86 -10.86
C ASN A 11 0.19 -10.58 -10.02
N LYS A 12 0.89 -11.55 -10.60
CA LYS A 12 1.89 -12.36 -9.88
C LYS A 12 3.16 -11.60 -9.50
N THR A 13 3.47 -10.50 -10.20
CA THR A 13 4.66 -9.67 -9.93
C THR A 13 4.43 -8.73 -8.76
N SER A 14 3.28 -8.06 -8.72
CA SER A 14 2.93 -7.15 -7.61
C SER A 14 2.23 -7.86 -6.45
N GLY A 15 1.62 -9.02 -6.70
CA GLY A 15 0.80 -9.75 -5.72
C GLY A 15 -0.63 -9.22 -5.62
N ARG A 16 -0.99 -8.21 -6.42
CA ARG A 16 -2.26 -7.50 -6.31
C ARG A 16 -3.41 -8.29 -6.92
N LEU A 17 -4.57 -8.24 -6.27
CA LEU A 17 -5.85 -8.59 -6.87
C LEU A 17 -6.28 -7.44 -7.80
N THR A 18 -6.18 -7.63 -9.10
CA THR A 18 -6.39 -6.58 -10.11
C THR A 18 -7.79 -6.55 -10.72
N SER A 19 -8.58 -7.61 -10.53
CA SER A 19 -9.97 -7.65 -10.99
C SER A 19 -10.77 -8.65 -10.15
N MET A 20 -12.00 -8.26 -9.84
CA MET A 20 -13.05 -9.09 -9.28
C MET A 20 -14.30 -8.87 -10.14
N ASN A 21 -14.49 -9.74 -11.11
CA ASN A 21 -15.68 -9.71 -11.94
C ASN A 21 -16.76 -10.63 -11.36
N TYR A 22 -17.95 -10.10 -11.16
CA TYR A 22 -19.12 -10.85 -10.69
C TYR A 22 -20.31 -10.55 -11.61
N PHE A 23 -20.85 -11.57 -12.26
CA PHE A 23 -21.92 -11.48 -13.27
C PHE A 23 -21.61 -10.43 -14.36
N GLY A 24 -20.37 -10.44 -14.89
CA GLY A 24 -19.93 -9.50 -15.92
C GLY A 24 -19.61 -8.09 -15.42
N LYS A 25 -19.89 -7.78 -14.15
CA LYS A 25 -19.61 -6.47 -13.54
C LYS A 25 -18.27 -6.49 -12.81
N GLU A 26 -17.40 -5.55 -13.14
CA GLU A 26 -16.19 -5.30 -12.34
C GLU A 26 -16.57 -4.64 -11.00
N ILE A 27 -16.10 -5.23 -9.91
CA ILE A 27 -16.39 -4.78 -8.55
C ILE A 27 -15.24 -3.90 -8.01
N LEU A 28 -14.01 -4.12 -8.45
CA LEU A 28 -12.87 -3.34 -8.00
C LEU A 28 -12.75 -2.06 -8.83
N ASN A 29 -12.70 -0.92 -8.15
CA ASN A 29 -12.25 0.32 -8.79
C ASN A 29 -10.73 0.35 -8.95
N ASP A 30 -10.01 -0.23 -7.98
CA ASP A 30 -8.57 -0.45 -8.02
C ASP A 30 -8.22 -1.66 -7.14
N SER A 31 -7.00 -2.16 -7.27
CA SER A 31 -6.48 -3.22 -6.42
C SER A 31 -6.46 -2.78 -4.95
N PRO A 32 -6.94 -3.61 -4.01
CA PRO A 32 -6.74 -3.34 -2.60
C PRO A 32 -5.24 -3.39 -2.30
N THR A 33 -4.76 -2.37 -1.58
CA THR A 33 -3.35 -2.22 -1.20
C THR A 33 -3.25 -1.84 0.27
N LEU A 34 -2.10 -2.11 0.89
CA LEU A 34 -1.80 -1.57 2.21
C LEU A 34 -1.67 -0.04 2.10
N ASN A 35 -2.55 0.68 2.78
CA ASN A 35 -2.44 2.12 2.93
C ASN A 35 -2.25 2.48 4.41
N VAL A 36 -1.08 3.01 4.74
CA VAL A 36 -0.77 3.52 6.09
C VAL A 36 -0.75 5.04 6.14
N TRP A 37 -1.17 5.70 5.05
CA TRP A 37 -1.19 7.15 4.92
C TRP A 37 -2.60 7.72 5.06
N ARG A 38 -2.65 8.90 5.66
CA ARG A 38 -3.78 9.81 5.64
C ARG A 38 -3.29 11.24 5.50
N ALA A 39 -4.18 12.13 5.08
CA ALA A 39 -3.89 13.56 5.15
C ALA A 39 -3.52 13.95 6.60
N PRO A 40 -2.40 14.68 6.81
CA PRO A 40 -2.01 15.12 8.14
C PRO A 40 -3.03 16.08 8.76
N ILE A 41 -3.21 16.00 10.08
CA ILE A 41 -3.98 16.97 10.87
C ILE A 41 -3.06 18.03 11.49
N ASP A 42 -3.63 19.07 12.10
CA ASP A 42 -2.91 20.22 12.68
C ASP A 42 -1.75 19.79 13.60
N ASN A 43 -2.01 18.83 14.50
CA ASN A 43 -0.99 18.28 15.42
C ASN A 43 0.20 17.59 14.72
N GLU A 44 0.11 17.33 13.41
CA GLU A 44 1.14 16.63 12.62
C GLU A 44 1.89 17.58 11.68
N VAL A 45 1.46 18.85 11.61
CA VAL A 45 2.09 19.90 10.80
C VAL A 45 2.62 21.06 11.65
N ASP A 46 1.98 21.34 12.79
CA ASP A 46 2.26 22.52 13.59
C ASP A 46 3.61 22.50 14.33
N ALA A 47 4.20 23.68 14.43
CA ALA A 47 5.53 23.91 14.99
C ALA A 47 5.61 23.77 16.53
N TRP A 48 4.49 23.71 17.25
CA TRP A 48 4.53 23.48 18.70
C TRP A 48 4.88 22.03 19.05
N THR A 49 4.75 21.09 18.11
CA THR A 49 5.05 19.66 18.31
C THR A 49 6.52 19.28 18.09
N LEU A 50 7.36 20.25 17.73
CA LEU A 50 8.74 20.00 17.26
C LEU A 50 9.68 19.46 18.33
N GLY A 51 9.51 19.88 19.58
CA GLY A 51 10.37 19.47 20.69
C GLY A 51 10.10 18.05 21.20
N GLN A 52 8.90 17.50 20.93
CA GLN A 52 8.45 16.23 21.51
C GLN A 52 8.42 15.07 20.51
N SER A 53 8.53 15.36 19.21
CA SER A 53 8.25 14.38 18.15
C SER A 53 9.44 13.47 17.80
N HIS A 54 10.63 13.68 18.39
CA HIS A 54 11.85 12.85 18.20
C HIS A 54 12.13 12.44 16.73
N LEU A 55 11.83 13.34 15.78
CA LEU A 55 11.92 13.04 14.36
C LEU A 55 13.36 13.20 13.86
N THR A 56 13.92 12.12 13.33
CA THR A 56 15.32 12.05 12.89
C THR A 56 15.57 12.64 11.50
N ASN A 57 14.57 12.60 10.60
CA ASN A 57 14.72 13.06 9.22
C ASN A 57 13.60 14.04 8.83
N ARG A 58 13.97 15.08 8.07
CA ARG A 58 13.06 16.13 7.56
C ARG A 58 13.52 16.56 6.16
N LYS A 59 12.56 16.93 5.30
CA LYS A 59 12.80 17.54 3.99
C LYS A 59 12.43 19.03 4.02
N PRO A 60 13.30 19.94 3.57
CA PRO A 60 12.96 21.35 3.43
C PRO A 60 11.69 21.55 2.59
N GLY A 61 10.82 22.49 2.99
CA GLY A 61 9.56 22.78 2.28
C GLY A 61 8.34 21.95 2.72
N PHE A 62 8.51 20.97 3.61
CA PHE A 62 7.42 20.09 4.08
C PHE A 62 6.99 20.37 5.54
N GLY A 63 7.25 21.58 6.05
CA GLY A 63 7.02 21.94 7.45
C GLY A 63 8.02 21.27 8.40
N TYR A 64 7.81 21.37 9.71
CA TYR A 64 8.72 20.76 10.69
C TYR A 64 8.08 19.65 11.53
N GLY A 65 6.75 19.51 11.48
CA GLY A 65 5.98 18.55 12.27
C GLY A 65 6.17 17.07 11.87
N PRO A 66 5.53 16.14 12.61
CA PRO A 66 5.53 14.69 12.37
C PRO A 66 5.36 14.27 10.90
N SER A 67 4.46 14.95 10.19
CA SER A 67 4.13 14.60 8.81
C SER A 67 5.24 14.87 7.80
N ASN A 68 6.25 15.68 8.13
CA ASN A 68 7.44 15.81 7.29
C ASN A 68 8.22 14.48 7.29
N ASN A 69 8.48 13.92 8.48
CA ASN A 69 9.22 12.66 8.58
C ASN A 69 8.48 11.51 7.88
N TRP A 70 7.15 11.45 7.99
CA TRP A 70 6.35 10.45 7.28
C TRP A 70 6.50 10.53 5.76
N ARG A 71 6.51 11.74 5.20
CA ARG A 71 6.78 11.96 3.77
C ARG A 71 8.21 11.63 3.38
N VAL A 72 9.18 11.91 4.26
CA VAL A 72 10.57 11.50 4.04
C VAL A 72 10.70 9.99 3.99
N LEU A 73 9.95 9.27 4.81
CA LEU A 73 9.87 7.81 4.78
C LEU A 73 9.03 7.28 3.60
N GLY A 74 8.43 8.16 2.79
CA GLY A 74 7.64 7.79 1.62
C GLY A 74 6.32 7.10 1.97
N LEU A 75 5.77 7.31 3.16
CA LEU A 75 4.51 6.67 3.57
C LEU A 75 3.33 7.12 2.70
N ASP A 76 3.41 8.31 2.12
CA ASP A 76 2.45 8.84 1.15
C ASP A 76 2.63 8.29 -0.28
N ASN A 77 3.73 7.59 -0.55
CA ASN A 77 4.10 7.06 -1.87
C ASN A 77 4.61 5.61 -1.75
N MET A 78 3.81 4.75 -1.14
CA MET A 78 4.19 3.35 -0.93
C MET A 78 4.23 2.55 -2.23
N THR A 79 5.23 1.70 -2.34
CA THR A 79 5.34 0.70 -3.41
C THR A 79 5.17 -0.69 -2.83
N GLU A 80 4.62 -1.59 -3.63
CA GLU A 80 4.33 -2.96 -3.24
C GLU A 80 4.90 -3.96 -4.24
N LYS A 81 5.43 -5.08 -3.75
CA LYS A 81 5.94 -6.19 -4.57
C LYS A 81 5.52 -7.52 -3.97
N ALA A 82 5.25 -8.51 -4.81
CA ALA A 82 5.07 -9.88 -4.35
C ALA A 82 6.42 -10.44 -3.86
N ILE A 83 6.41 -11.01 -2.67
CA ILE A 83 7.50 -11.86 -2.15
C ILE A 83 7.24 -13.31 -2.51
N ASP A 84 5.98 -13.74 -2.39
CA ASP A 84 5.58 -15.14 -2.61
C ASP A 84 4.14 -15.20 -3.12
N PHE A 85 3.85 -16.19 -3.96
CA PHE A 85 2.53 -16.42 -4.53
C PHE A 85 2.31 -17.93 -4.68
N LYS A 86 1.46 -18.51 -3.82
CA LYS A 86 1.28 -19.96 -3.72
C LYS A 86 -0.18 -20.35 -3.72
N ILE A 87 -0.55 -21.26 -4.61
CA ILE A 87 -1.81 -21.99 -4.49
C ILE A 87 -1.56 -23.11 -3.47
N LEU A 88 -2.20 -23.02 -2.31
CA LEU A 88 -2.05 -23.99 -1.23
C LEU A 88 -2.88 -25.24 -1.49
N SER A 89 -4.09 -25.07 -2.02
CA SER A 89 -4.97 -26.17 -2.40
C SER A 89 -5.94 -25.75 -3.50
N LYS A 90 -6.41 -26.74 -4.26
CA LYS A 90 -7.43 -26.57 -5.30
C LYS A 90 -8.31 -27.81 -5.33
N SER A 91 -9.61 -27.61 -5.17
CA SER A 91 -10.67 -28.57 -5.45
C SER A 91 -11.61 -28.02 -6.52
N ASP A 92 -12.68 -28.75 -6.80
CA ASP A 92 -13.72 -28.31 -7.74
C ASP A 92 -14.48 -27.08 -7.25
N THR A 93 -14.56 -26.86 -5.93
CA THR A 93 -15.37 -25.80 -5.32
C THR A 93 -14.57 -24.76 -4.54
N LEU A 94 -13.32 -25.05 -4.18
CA LEU A 94 -12.51 -24.16 -3.35
C LEU A 94 -11.08 -24.08 -3.88
N ILE A 95 -10.56 -22.87 -3.94
CA ILE A 95 -9.14 -22.63 -4.18
C ILE A 95 -8.60 -21.76 -3.05
N THR A 96 -7.57 -22.25 -2.37
CA THR A 96 -6.87 -21.51 -1.32
C THR A 96 -5.58 -20.96 -1.89
N LEU A 97 -5.44 -19.64 -1.85
CA LEU A 97 -4.26 -18.91 -2.32
C LEU A 97 -3.61 -18.19 -1.14
N GLU A 98 -2.30 -18.30 -1.00
CA GLU A 98 -1.48 -17.44 -0.16
C GLU A 98 -0.69 -16.48 -1.03
N VAL A 99 -0.79 -15.18 -0.74
CA VAL A 99 0.03 -14.14 -1.35
C VAL A 99 0.74 -13.39 -0.23
N LYS A 100 2.06 -13.32 -0.31
CA LYS A 100 2.89 -12.51 0.60
C LYS A 100 3.43 -11.34 -0.19
N THR A 101 3.14 -10.12 0.27
CA THR A 101 3.66 -8.89 -0.33
C THR A 101 4.57 -8.15 0.64
N LYS A 102 5.53 -7.40 0.09
CA LYS A 102 6.31 -6.40 0.81
C LYS A 102 5.79 -5.04 0.37
N SER A 103 5.48 -4.17 1.33
CA SER A 103 5.21 -2.77 1.07
C SER A 103 6.27 -1.89 1.74
N GLU A 104 6.77 -0.91 1.00
CA GLU A 104 7.79 0.02 1.49
C GLU A 104 7.55 1.43 0.92
N GLY A 105 7.80 2.45 1.76
CA GLY A 105 7.69 3.82 1.31
C GLY A 105 8.81 4.17 0.33
N LEU A 106 8.45 4.83 -0.78
CA LEU A 106 9.43 5.27 -1.76
C LEU A 106 10.16 6.50 -1.24
N VAL A 107 11.37 6.29 -0.72
CA VAL A 107 12.24 7.38 -0.27
C VAL A 107 12.88 8.04 -1.50
N LEU A 108 12.43 9.24 -1.85
CA LEU A 108 13.08 10.04 -2.89
C LEU A 108 14.52 10.37 -2.46
N PRO A 109 15.52 10.31 -3.37
CA PRO A 109 16.89 10.62 -3.02
C PRO A 109 17.00 12.03 -2.44
N ARG A 110 17.81 12.20 -1.40
CA ARG A 110 18.11 13.52 -0.83
C ARG A 110 18.80 14.35 -1.93
N HIS A 111 18.16 15.43 -2.36
CA HIS A 111 18.90 16.47 -3.09
C HIS A 111 19.92 17.04 -2.10
N LEU A 112 21.20 16.80 -2.40
CA LEU A 112 22.34 17.40 -1.72
C LEU A 112 22.37 18.91 -1.93
#